data_AF-A0A1D7YTX2-F1
#
_entry.id   AF-A0A1D7YTX2-F1
#
_cell.length_a   1.000
_cell.length_b   1.000
_cell.length_c   1.000
_cell.angle_alpha   90.00
_cell.angle_beta   90.00
_cell.angle_gamma   90.00
#
_symmetry.space_group_name_H-M   'P 1'
#
loop_
_entity.id
_entity.type
_entity.pdbx_description
1 polymer ?
#
loop_
_entity_poly.entity_id
_entity_poly.type
_entity_poly.pdbx_seq_one_letter_code
_entity_poly.pdbx_strand_id
1 'polypeptide(L)'
;MKKIGFVLTAMILTTGMAYAAQNFDVQQNSEVPLYQEKYYPSQTVKGNQTLKGSVVTVPAGQNMPVVVTTPISSETMTTGQNVTVALGSDFYYNGNLIAPAGSTVTGTAIEVSKAKHGSMNGKLLLRFTQIVTPYGVQIPISAVVKTNDNTGVLVGGTKMDVTKNYGKDIAVGAGAGALAGVIISPLAGGSVGKGAALATAVGAGGGVVKSIWDKGNDVVIPANSSIQLTLTQPITVNPAIFNNNY
;
A
#
# COMPACT_ATOMS: atom_id res chain seq x y z
N MET A 1 7.17 -16.12 -86.64
CA MET A 1 7.51 -17.23 -85.74
C MET A 1 6.97 -16.92 -84.35
N LYS A 2 6.21 -17.85 -83.74
CA LYS A 2 5.89 -18.07 -82.30
C LYS A 2 5.78 -16.82 -81.40
N LYS A 3 4.57 -16.34 -81.09
CA LYS A 3 3.61 -16.75 -80.02
C LYS A 3 4.03 -16.36 -78.58
N ILE A 4 3.02 -15.86 -77.84
CA ILE A 4 2.87 -15.69 -76.37
C ILE A 4 3.38 -14.32 -75.89
N GLY A 5 2.57 -13.34 -75.46
CA GLY A 5 1.23 -13.37 -74.85
C GLY A 5 1.35 -13.14 -73.34
N PHE A 6 1.21 -11.90 -72.87
CA PHE A 6 1.01 -11.61 -71.45
C PHE A 6 -0.06 -10.52 -71.28
N VAL A 7 -1.16 -10.92 -70.66
CA VAL A 7 -2.33 -10.11 -70.35
C VAL A 7 -2.05 -9.33 -69.07
N LEU A 8 -2.12 -8.01 -69.13
CA LEU A 8 -1.96 -7.15 -67.95
C LEU A 8 -3.35 -6.80 -67.41
N THR A 9 -3.77 -7.56 -66.40
CA THR A 9 -5.02 -7.33 -65.65
C THR A 9 -4.80 -6.18 -64.66
N ALA A 10 -5.42 -5.03 -64.91
CA ALA A 10 -5.44 -3.91 -63.97
C ALA A 10 -6.46 -4.22 -62.85
N MET A 11 -5.96 -4.59 -61.67
CA MET A 11 -6.77 -4.72 -60.45
C MET A 11 -6.97 -3.34 -59.84
N ILE A 12 -8.18 -2.80 -59.98
CA ILE A 12 -8.63 -1.59 -59.27
C ILE A 12 -8.89 -2.01 -57.82
N LEU A 13 -8.00 -1.63 -56.90
CA LEU A 13 -8.25 -1.72 -55.47
C LEU A 13 -9.26 -0.65 -55.06
N THR A 14 -10.53 -1.03 -54.99
CA THR A 14 -11.55 -0.24 -54.29
C THR A 14 -11.36 -0.43 -52.80
N THR A 15 -10.84 0.57 -52.11
CA THR A 15 -10.82 0.63 -50.65
C THR A 15 -12.24 0.83 -50.12
N GLY A 16 -12.89 -0.25 -49.72
CA GLY A 16 -14.10 -0.19 -48.92
C GLY A 16 -13.77 0.28 -47.51
N MET A 17 -14.08 1.52 -47.17
CA MET A 17 -14.14 1.98 -45.78
C MET A 17 -15.36 1.30 -45.14
N ALA A 18 -15.16 0.25 -44.36
CA ALA A 18 -16.21 -0.34 -43.55
C ALA A 18 -16.50 0.60 -42.37
N TYR A 19 -17.58 1.37 -42.47
CA TYR A 19 -18.15 2.05 -41.31
C TYR A 19 -18.78 0.99 -40.40
N ALA A 20 -18.23 0.81 -39.20
CA ALA A 20 -18.91 0.06 -38.15
C ALA A 20 -20.20 0.82 -37.80
N ALA A 21 -21.36 0.17 -38.00
CA ALA A 21 -22.64 0.72 -37.60
C ALA A 21 -22.68 0.91 -36.08
N GLN A 22 -23.20 2.05 -35.63
CA GLN A 22 -23.42 2.30 -34.22
C GLN A 22 -24.48 1.31 -33.69
N ASN A 23 -24.18 0.62 -32.60
CA ASN A 23 -25.01 -0.43 -31.98
C ASN A 23 -26.19 0.11 -31.15
N PHE A 24 -26.47 1.41 -31.19
CA PHE A 24 -27.51 1.99 -30.35
C PHE A 24 -28.39 2.95 -31.16
N ASP A 25 -29.70 2.72 -31.12
CA ASP A 25 -30.72 3.61 -31.67
C ASP A 25 -30.83 4.88 -30.83
N VAL A 26 -30.67 6.04 -31.46
CA VAL A 26 -31.02 7.33 -30.85
C VAL A 26 -32.39 7.74 -31.38
N GLN A 27 -33.45 7.40 -30.65
CA GLN A 27 -34.78 7.95 -30.87
C GLN A 27 -34.82 9.40 -30.37
N GLN A 28 -34.71 10.36 -31.29
CA GLN A 28 -35.02 11.77 -31.02
C GLN A 28 -36.48 12.03 -31.35
N ASN A 29 -37.39 11.59 -30.48
CA ASN A 29 -38.73 12.16 -30.41
C ASN A 29 -39.25 12.03 -28.97
N SER A 30 -39.22 13.13 -28.23
CA SER A 30 -39.87 13.23 -26.93
C SER A 30 -40.69 14.51 -26.93
N GLU A 31 -41.99 14.37 -27.20
CA GLU A 31 -42.98 15.37 -26.82
C GLU A 31 -42.87 15.63 -25.32
N VAL A 32 -42.94 16.90 -24.92
CA VAL A 32 -42.78 17.34 -23.52
C VAL A 32 -43.94 16.76 -22.68
N PRO A 33 -43.70 15.89 -21.69
CA PRO A 33 -44.79 15.36 -20.89
C PRO A 33 -45.33 16.45 -19.95
N LEU A 34 -46.63 16.69 -20.02
CA LEU A 34 -47.37 17.49 -19.05
C LEU A 34 -47.26 16.83 -17.66
N TYR A 35 -46.83 17.60 -16.67
CA TYR A 35 -46.70 17.14 -15.29
C TYR A 35 -48.08 16.77 -14.73
N GLN A 36 -48.31 15.47 -14.56
CA GLN A 36 -49.42 14.92 -13.78
C GLN A 36 -48.89 14.63 -12.36
N GLU A 37 -49.20 15.48 -11.39
CA GLU A 37 -49.09 15.09 -9.98
C GLU A 37 -50.08 13.95 -9.75
N LYS A 38 -49.63 12.69 -9.59
CA LYS A 38 -50.19 11.71 -8.63
C LYS A 38 -49.33 10.46 -8.58
N TYR A 39 -49.11 10.01 -7.35
CA TYR A 39 -48.57 8.71 -6.93
C TYR A 39 -47.06 8.58 -6.72
N TYR A 40 -46.55 9.36 -5.76
CA TYR A 40 -45.50 8.82 -4.88
C TYR A 40 -46.20 8.10 -3.72
N PRO A 41 -45.99 6.80 -3.49
CA PRO A 41 -46.36 6.20 -2.22
C PRO A 41 -45.47 6.85 -1.15
N SER A 42 -46.03 7.82 -0.41
CA SER A 42 -45.46 8.25 0.85
C SER A 42 -45.40 7.02 1.75
N GLN A 43 -44.20 6.48 1.94
CA GLN A 43 -43.97 5.48 2.96
C GLN A 43 -44.19 6.16 4.30
N THR A 44 -45.42 6.14 4.79
CA THR A 44 -45.74 6.49 6.17
C THR A 44 -45.10 5.42 7.04
N VAL A 45 -43.82 5.62 7.37
CA VAL A 45 -43.16 4.88 8.45
C VAL A 45 -44.00 5.16 9.68
N LYS A 46 -44.71 4.14 10.19
CA LYS A 46 -45.51 4.25 11.41
C LYS A 46 -44.62 4.83 12.51
N GLY A 47 -44.91 6.06 12.93
CA GLY A 47 -44.11 6.88 13.84
C GLY A 47 -44.08 6.42 15.29
N ASN A 48 -43.95 5.12 15.54
CA ASN A 48 -43.80 4.52 16.87
C ASN A 48 -42.53 3.68 17.03
N GLN A 49 -41.65 3.63 16.01
CA GLN A 49 -40.32 3.04 16.18
C GLN A 49 -39.36 4.15 16.60
N THR A 50 -39.04 4.20 17.90
CA THR A 50 -37.92 5.01 18.38
C THR A 50 -36.66 4.55 17.67
N LEU A 51 -36.10 5.42 16.81
CA LEU A 51 -34.81 5.19 16.18
C LEU A 51 -33.76 5.09 17.30
N LYS A 52 -33.25 3.89 17.54
CA LYS A 52 -32.18 3.66 18.51
C LYS A 52 -30.85 3.80 17.79
N GLY A 53 -30.17 4.92 18.02
CA GLY A 53 -28.77 5.11 17.66
C GLY A 53 -27.88 4.74 18.83
N SER A 54 -26.77 4.04 18.56
CA SER A 54 -25.69 3.87 19.54
C SER A 54 -24.43 4.49 18.95
N VAL A 55 -23.70 5.26 19.76
CA VAL A 55 -22.39 5.78 19.38
C VAL A 55 -21.33 5.14 20.25
N VAL A 56 -20.26 4.69 19.62
CA VAL A 56 -19.12 4.10 20.30
C VAL A 56 -17.91 4.98 20.00
N THR A 57 -17.29 5.46 21.08
CA THR A 57 -16.03 6.20 21.00
C THR A 57 -14.89 5.24 21.27
N VAL A 58 -14.04 5.07 20.27
CA VAL A 58 -12.80 4.32 20.36
C VAL A 58 -11.69 5.30 20.73
N PRO A 59 -10.97 5.12 21.84
CA PRO A 59 -9.91 6.04 22.26
C PRO A 59 -8.66 5.91 21.37
N ALA A 60 -7.76 6.89 21.48
CA ALA A 60 -6.43 6.76 20.91
C ALA A 60 -5.66 5.58 21.55
N GLY A 61 -4.64 5.08 20.84
CA GLY A 61 -3.79 3.97 21.27
C GLY A 61 -4.27 2.60 20.84
N GLN A 62 -5.50 2.48 20.30
CA GLN A 62 -5.99 1.19 19.81
C GLN A 62 -5.21 0.73 18.58
N ASN A 63 -4.84 -0.55 18.59
CA ASN A 63 -4.08 -1.16 17.50
C ASN A 63 -5.01 -1.92 16.55
N MET A 64 -4.70 -1.88 15.26
CA MET A 64 -5.40 -2.66 14.25
C MET A 64 -4.40 -3.31 13.29
N PRO A 65 -4.50 -4.63 13.03
CA PRO A 65 -3.66 -5.29 12.05
C PRO A 65 -4.09 -4.90 10.64
N VAL A 66 -3.11 -4.57 9.80
CA VAL A 66 -3.33 -4.29 8.38
C VAL A 66 -2.36 -5.10 7.52
N VAL A 67 -2.80 -5.45 6.32
CA VAL A 67 -2.01 -6.09 5.29
C VAL A 67 -1.69 -5.08 4.22
N VAL A 68 -0.40 -4.99 3.90
CA VAL A 68 0.13 -4.06 2.92
C VAL A 68 -0.12 -4.63 1.53
N THR A 69 -0.92 -3.94 0.71
CA THR A 69 -1.30 -4.43 -0.63
C THR A 69 -0.26 -4.09 -1.69
N THR A 70 0.42 -2.94 -1.52
CA THR A 70 1.47 -2.45 -2.42
C THR A 70 2.77 -2.25 -1.64
N PRO A 71 3.93 -2.58 -2.21
CA PRO A 71 5.19 -2.44 -1.49
C PRO A 71 5.46 -0.96 -1.18
N ILE A 72 5.84 -0.68 0.07
CA ILE A 72 6.10 0.67 0.58
C ILE A 72 7.61 0.78 0.82
N SER A 73 8.25 1.80 0.24
CA SER A 73 9.69 2.02 0.40
C SER A 73 10.04 3.50 0.49
N SER A 74 10.94 3.87 1.41
CA SER A 74 11.45 5.24 1.49
C SER A 74 12.23 5.65 0.25
N GLU A 75 12.77 4.70 -0.52
CA GLU A 75 13.57 4.95 -1.73
C GLU A 75 12.72 5.40 -2.92
N THR A 76 11.54 4.80 -3.08
CA THR A 76 10.66 5.02 -4.24
C THR A 76 9.52 6.00 -3.94
N MET A 77 9.14 6.15 -2.68
CA MET A 77 8.04 7.01 -2.31
C MET A 77 8.38 8.50 -2.34
N THR A 78 7.34 9.32 -2.42
CA THR A 78 7.43 10.79 -2.31
C THR A 78 6.46 11.30 -1.26
N THR A 79 6.81 12.38 -0.56
CA THR A 79 5.90 13.05 0.39
C THR A 79 4.62 13.48 -0.34
N GLY A 80 3.47 13.24 0.30
CA GLY A 80 2.14 13.45 -0.27
C GLY A 80 1.60 12.28 -1.08
N GLN A 81 2.41 11.25 -1.36
CA GLN A 81 1.95 10.06 -2.07
C GLN A 81 0.90 9.30 -1.27
N ASN A 82 -0.18 8.89 -1.94
CA ASN A 82 -1.23 8.07 -1.36
C ASN A 82 -0.73 6.65 -1.08
N VAL A 83 -1.15 6.11 0.06
CA VAL A 83 -0.87 4.74 0.49
C VAL A 83 -2.20 4.06 0.81
N THR A 84 -2.32 2.81 0.40
CA THR A 84 -3.49 1.99 0.66
C THR A 84 -3.05 0.67 1.27
N VAL A 85 -3.75 0.25 2.33
CA VAL A 85 -3.58 -1.04 3.00
C VAL A 85 -4.96 -1.64 3.28
N ALA A 86 -5.04 -2.94 3.51
CA ALA A 86 -6.29 -3.62 3.84
C ALA A 86 -6.30 -4.00 5.33
N LEU A 87 -7.46 -3.92 5.99
CA LEU A 87 -7.60 -4.37 7.36
C LEU A 87 -7.47 -5.90 7.43
N GLY A 88 -6.53 -6.41 8.21
CA GLY A 88 -6.18 -7.83 8.26
C GLY A 88 -7.14 -8.68 9.10
N SER A 89 -7.84 -8.08 10.05
CA SER A 89 -8.87 -8.72 10.86
C SER A 89 -9.95 -7.72 11.25
N ASP A 90 -11.08 -8.20 11.77
CA ASP A 90 -12.11 -7.33 12.32
C ASP A 90 -11.53 -6.46 13.45
N PHE A 91 -11.85 -5.17 13.40
CA PHE A 91 -11.51 -4.22 14.43
C PHE A 91 -12.71 -4.05 15.37
N TYR A 92 -12.60 -4.65 16.56
CA TYR A 92 -13.60 -4.54 17.62
C TYR A 92 -13.17 -3.55 18.70
N TYR A 93 -14.14 -2.86 19.29
CA TYR A 93 -13.94 -2.09 20.52
C TYR A 93 -15.15 -2.25 21.44
N ASN A 94 -14.90 -2.63 22.70
CA ASN A 94 -15.96 -2.92 23.69
C ASN A 94 -17.07 -3.85 23.16
N GLY A 95 -16.70 -4.90 22.42
CA GLY A 95 -17.65 -5.86 21.83
C GLY A 95 -18.43 -5.36 20.62
N ASN A 96 -18.19 -4.12 20.15
CA ASN A 96 -18.81 -3.57 18.95
C ASN A 96 -17.86 -3.67 17.76
N LEU A 97 -18.37 -4.14 16.61
CA LEU A 97 -17.61 -4.13 15.36
C LEU A 97 -17.49 -2.69 14.87
N ILE A 98 -16.25 -2.19 14.79
CA ILE A 98 -15.92 -0.84 14.34
C ILE A 98 -15.65 -0.84 12.84
N ALA A 99 -14.85 -1.79 12.37
CA ALA A 99 -14.59 -2.00 10.95
C ALA A 99 -14.33 -3.49 10.68
N PRO A 100 -14.98 -4.10 9.68
CA PRO A 100 -14.77 -5.51 9.32
C PRO A 100 -13.42 -5.72 8.61
N ALA A 101 -12.89 -6.94 8.69
CA ALA A 101 -11.74 -7.38 7.91
C ALA A 101 -11.95 -7.11 6.42
N GLY A 102 -10.87 -6.83 5.69
CA GLY A 102 -10.92 -6.44 4.28
C GLY A 102 -11.34 -5.00 4.02
N SER A 103 -11.68 -4.21 5.06
CA SER A 103 -11.85 -2.75 4.92
C SER A 103 -10.57 -2.11 4.36
N THR A 104 -10.73 -1.17 3.43
CA THR A 104 -9.59 -0.47 2.83
C THR A 104 -9.21 0.72 3.71
N VAL A 105 -7.96 0.78 4.16
CA VAL A 105 -7.41 1.90 4.93
C VAL A 105 -6.51 2.73 4.02
N THR A 106 -6.82 4.01 3.89
CA THR A 106 -6.11 4.95 3.03
C THR A 106 -5.39 6.01 3.85
N GLY A 107 -4.29 6.50 3.30
CA GLY A 107 -3.42 7.47 3.95
C GLY A 107 -2.45 8.11 2.98
N THR A 108 -1.53 8.89 3.54
CA THR A 108 -0.48 9.57 2.78
C THR A 108 0.87 9.47 3.48
N ALA A 109 1.95 9.53 2.71
CA ALA A 109 3.28 9.70 3.26
C ALA A 109 3.51 11.17 3.64
N ILE A 110 3.69 11.44 4.93
CA ILE A 110 3.89 12.81 5.42
C ILE A 110 5.37 13.16 5.64
N GLU A 111 6.23 12.15 5.77
CA GLU A 111 7.69 12.31 5.75
C GLU A 111 8.31 11.18 4.93
N VAL A 112 9.15 11.52 3.96
CA VAL A 112 9.93 10.55 3.19
C VAL A 112 11.36 11.05 3.07
N SER A 113 12.31 10.26 3.55
CA SER A 113 13.74 10.48 3.35
C SER A 113 14.37 9.20 2.86
N LYS A 114 15.04 9.28 1.71
CA LYS A 114 15.85 8.18 1.18
C LYS A 114 17.11 7.98 2.01
N ALA A 115 17.61 6.76 2.06
CA ALA A 115 18.92 6.51 2.62
C ALA A 115 20.01 7.19 1.78
N LYS A 116 21.01 7.75 2.46
CA LYS A 116 22.16 8.44 1.84
C LYS A 116 23.45 7.79 2.31
N HIS A 117 24.54 8.11 1.61
CA HIS A 117 25.89 7.71 2.02
C HIS A 117 26.27 8.33 3.36
N GLY A 118 27.25 7.73 4.03
CA GLY A 118 27.70 8.14 5.36
C GLY A 118 26.77 7.63 6.47
N SER A 119 26.24 6.42 6.33
CA SER A 119 25.37 5.78 7.33
C SER A 119 24.06 6.52 7.63
N MET A 120 23.56 7.32 6.69
CA MET A 120 22.29 8.03 6.84
C MET A 120 21.13 7.14 6.41
N ASN A 121 20.40 6.59 7.38
CA ASN A 121 19.25 5.74 7.11
C ASN A 121 18.06 6.53 6.56
N GLY A 122 17.27 5.85 5.74
CA GLY A 122 15.99 6.36 5.27
C GLY A 122 14.98 6.49 6.40
N LYS A 123 14.03 7.41 6.23
CA LYS A 123 12.92 7.62 7.16
C LYS A 123 11.61 7.64 6.38
N LEU A 124 10.57 7.13 7.01
CA LEU A 124 9.22 7.13 6.43
C LEU A 124 8.18 7.31 7.53
N LEU A 125 7.32 8.29 7.39
CA LEU A 125 6.16 8.49 8.27
C LEU A 125 4.89 8.48 7.42
N LEU A 126 3.99 7.55 7.75
CA LEU A 126 2.71 7.38 7.08
C LEU A 126 1.57 7.82 8.01
N ARG A 127 0.65 8.61 7.48
CA ARG A 127 -0.58 9.02 8.17
C ARG A 127 -1.77 8.41 7.46
N PHE A 128 -2.47 7.53 8.14
CA PHE A 128 -3.73 6.95 7.67
C PHE A 128 -4.89 7.79 8.19
N THR A 129 -5.79 8.16 7.28
CA THR A 129 -6.84 9.17 7.53
C THR A 129 -8.25 8.62 7.36
N GLN A 130 -8.43 7.50 6.66
CA GLN A 130 -9.76 6.98 6.36
C GLN A 130 -9.78 5.46 6.23
N ILE A 131 -10.80 4.84 6.81
CA ILE A 131 -11.19 3.45 6.56
C ILE A 131 -12.45 3.46 5.70
N VAL A 132 -12.47 2.65 4.66
CA VAL A 132 -13.65 2.39 3.82
C VAL A 132 -14.03 0.93 4.00
N THR A 133 -15.20 0.68 4.56
CA THR A 133 -15.69 -0.69 4.77
C THR A 133 -16.14 -1.32 3.45
N PRO A 134 -16.22 -2.66 3.34
CA PRO A 134 -16.76 -3.33 2.17
C PRO A 134 -18.20 -2.92 1.83
N TYR A 135 -18.94 -2.38 2.80
CA TYR A 135 -20.30 -1.87 2.65
C TYR A 135 -20.36 -0.41 2.21
N GLY A 136 -19.21 0.24 1.96
CA GLY A 136 -19.13 1.63 1.50
C GLY A 136 -19.17 2.69 2.61
N VAL A 137 -19.15 2.29 3.89
CA VAL A 137 -19.09 3.24 5.02
C VAL A 137 -17.70 3.82 5.13
N GLN A 138 -17.59 5.14 5.21
CA GLN A 138 -16.35 5.86 5.42
C GLN A 138 -16.19 6.25 6.89
N ILE A 139 -15.10 5.82 7.50
CA ILE A 139 -14.76 6.11 8.90
C ILE A 139 -13.49 6.97 8.89
N PRO A 140 -13.58 8.26 9.25
CA PRO A 140 -12.40 9.09 9.39
C PRO A 140 -11.59 8.61 10.60
N ILE A 141 -10.28 8.47 10.41
CA ILE A 141 -9.35 8.05 11.46
C ILE A 141 -8.12 8.95 11.45
N SER A 142 -7.31 8.86 12.49
CA SER A 142 -5.92 9.30 12.42
C SER A 142 -5.08 8.18 13.00
N ALA A 143 -4.31 7.50 12.16
CA ALA A 143 -3.44 6.41 12.58
C ALA A 143 -2.04 6.52 11.98
N VAL A 144 -1.07 5.93 12.68
CA VAL A 144 0.30 5.75 12.22
C VAL A 144 0.69 4.29 12.35
N VAL A 145 1.79 3.89 11.70
CA VAL A 145 2.36 2.55 11.91
C VAL A 145 2.82 2.43 13.36
N LYS A 146 2.56 1.30 14.02
CA LYS A 146 3.02 1.06 15.38
C LYS A 146 4.53 0.90 15.38
N THR A 147 5.20 1.75 16.15
CA THR A 147 6.65 1.68 16.41
C THR A 147 6.88 1.56 17.91
N ASN A 148 8.04 1.05 18.31
CA ASN A 148 8.38 0.84 19.73
C ASN A 148 8.44 2.15 20.53
N ASP A 149 8.76 3.25 19.86
CA ASP A 149 8.83 4.61 20.41
C ASP A 149 7.49 5.38 20.29
N ASN A 150 6.45 4.77 19.71
CA ASN A 150 5.12 5.37 19.44
C ASN A 150 5.14 6.63 18.56
N THR A 151 6.26 6.95 17.89
CA THR A 151 6.35 8.11 16.99
C THR A 151 5.67 7.86 15.65
N GLY A 152 5.59 6.58 15.24
CA GLY A 152 5.16 6.17 13.91
C GLY A 152 6.20 6.37 12.82
N VAL A 153 7.39 6.91 13.16
CA VAL A 153 8.48 7.13 12.21
C VAL A 153 9.23 5.83 12.02
N LEU A 154 9.20 5.32 10.79
CA LEU A 154 9.98 4.17 10.38
C LEU A 154 11.39 4.62 10.02
N VAL A 155 12.39 3.93 10.54
CA VAL A 155 13.81 4.20 10.26
C VAL A 155 14.45 2.95 9.69
N GLY A 156 15.11 3.06 8.53
CA GLY A 156 15.79 1.93 7.91
C GLY A 156 16.86 1.35 8.85
N GLY A 157 17.01 0.02 8.83
CA GLY A 157 17.92 -0.71 9.73
C GLY A 157 17.37 -0.98 11.13
N THR A 158 16.17 -0.48 11.47
CA THR A 158 15.47 -0.89 12.71
C THR A 158 14.67 -2.18 12.50
N LYS A 159 14.56 -2.99 13.56
CA LYS A 159 13.73 -4.21 13.53
C LYS A 159 12.26 -3.79 13.53
N MET A 160 11.62 -3.83 12.37
CA MET A 160 10.17 -3.66 12.25
C MET A 160 9.50 -5.04 12.34
N ASP A 161 8.45 -5.14 13.14
CA ASP A 161 7.65 -6.36 13.26
C ASP A 161 6.76 -6.52 12.02
N VAL A 162 7.38 -7.02 10.95
CA VAL A 162 6.73 -7.31 9.67
C VAL A 162 6.57 -8.81 9.55
N THR A 163 5.36 -9.31 9.82
CA THR A 163 5.07 -10.72 9.58
C THR A 163 4.76 -10.90 8.10
N LYS A 164 5.64 -11.57 7.35
CA LYS A 164 5.38 -11.95 5.96
C LYS A 164 4.48 -13.19 5.94
N ASN A 165 3.27 -13.05 5.42
CA ASN A 165 2.37 -14.17 5.16
C ASN A 165 2.74 -14.85 3.82
N TYR A 166 3.92 -15.45 3.74
CA TYR A 166 4.20 -16.42 2.68
C TYR A 166 3.80 -17.80 3.21
N GLY A 167 2.81 -18.41 2.55
CA GLY A 167 2.53 -19.83 2.76
C GLY A 167 3.82 -20.61 2.54
N LYS A 168 4.25 -21.29 3.61
CA LYS A 168 5.19 -22.42 3.66
C LYS A 168 6.32 -22.39 2.62
N ASP A 169 7.54 -22.18 3.12
CA ASP A 169 8.84 -22.24 2.41
C ASP A 169 9.42 -20.91 1.95
N ILE A 170 9.67 -19.99 2.88
CA ILE A 170 10.82 -19.08 2.79
C ILE A 170 11.48 -18.98 4.17
N ALA A 171 12.44 -19.87 4.42
CA ALA A 171 13.47 -19.67 5.43
C ALA A 171 14.52 -18.67 4.92
N VAL A 172 14.11 -17.47 4.48
CA VAL A 172 15.04 -16.42 4.02
C VAL A 172 14.47 -15.03 4.30
N GLY A 173 15.13 -14.30 5.19
CA GLY A 173 15.33 -12.86 5.00
C GLY A 173 14.18 -11.93 5.40
N ALA A 174 14.14 -11.59 6.69
CA ALA A 174 13.83 -10.24 7.19
C ALA A 174 14.37 -10.08 8.62
N GLY A 175 15.61 -10.48 8.81
CA GLY A 175 16.35 -10.34 10.06
C GLY A 175 17.83 -10.23 9.74
N ALA A 176 18.20 -9.37 8.77
CA ALA A 176 19.59 -9.06 8.48
C ALA A 176 20.13 -8.09 9.56
N GLY A 177 20.05 -8.53 10.80
CA GLY A 177 20.82 -8.01 11.91
C GLY A 177 21.54 -9.19 12.50
N ALA A 178 22.87 -9.18 12.35
CA ALA A 178 23.89 -9.97 13.04
C ALA A 178 24.55 -11.15 12.28
N LEU A 179 25.83 -10.91 11.94
CA LEU A 179 27.01 -11.76 12.21
C LEU A 179 27.30 -12.99 11.33
N ALA A 180 28.24 -12.84 10.40
CA ALA A 180 29.38 -13.76 10.20
C ALA A 180 30.24 -13.30 8.99
N GLY A 181 31.55 -13.18 9.17
CA GLY A 181 32.49 -13.17 8.04
C GLY A 181 33.65 -12.17 8.05
N VAL A 182 34.30 -11.90 9.19
CA VAL A 182 35.74 -11.59 9.14
C VAL A 182 36.46 -12.88 9.48
N ILE A 183 36.79 -13.69 8.48
CA ILE A 183 37.79 -14.75 8.67
C ILE A 183 39.14 -14.05 8.60
N ILE A 184 39.72 -13.79 9.77
CA ILE A 184 41.12 -13.41 9.90
C ILE A 184 41.91 -14.70 9.69
N SER A 185 42.38 -14.95 8.48
CA SER A 185 43.40 -15.98 8.25
C SER A 185 44.76 -15.40 8.66
N PRO A 186 45.55 -16.09 9.51
CA PRO A 186 46.92 -15.67 9.75
C PRO A 186 47.70 -15.83 8.44
N LEU A 187 48.37 -14.75 8.03
CA LEU A 187 49.35 -14.76 6.94
C LEU A 187 50.45 -15.77 7.27
N ALA A 188 50.31 -16.98 6.75
CA ALA A 188 51.40 -17.93 6.61
C ALA A 188 51.50 -18.32 5.14
N GLY A 189 52.36 -17.60 4.42
CA GLY A 189 53.14 -18.07 3.29
C GLY A 189 52.41 -18.55 2.03
N GLY A 190 52.37 -17.69 1.01
CA GLY A 190 52.49 -18.14 -0.38
C GLY A 190 51.52 -17.51 -1.37
N SER A 191 52.09 -16.75 -2.32
CA SER A 191 51.56 -16.41 -3.66
C SER A 191 50.10 -15.95 -3.77
N VAL A 192 49.86 -14.67 -4.07
CA VAL A 192 48.51 -14.17 -4.33
C VAL A 192 48.46 -13.23 -5.54
N GLY A 193 47.87 -13.74 -6.61
CA GLY A 193 47.29 -12.96 -7.68
C GLY A 193 45.95 -12.35 -7.26
N LYS A 194 45.71 -11.14 -7.73
CA LYS A 194 44.42 -10.44 -7.92
C LYS A 194 43.26 -10.80 -6.97
N GLY A 195 43.01 -9.89 -6.03
CA GLY A 195 41.65 -9.45 -5.72
C GLY A 195 41.21 -9.63 -4.27
N ALA A 196 40.72 -8.53 -3.69
CA ALA A 196 39.94 -8.47 -2.45
C ALA A 196 40.65 -8.85 -1.15
N ALA A 197 41.60 -8.01 -0.73
CA ALA A 197 41.91 -7.82 0.67
C ALA A 197 41.71 -6.33 1.01
N LEU A 198 40.58 -6.01 1.63
CA LEU A 198 40.42 -4.75 2.34
C LEU A 198 41.30 -4.81 3.58
N ALA A 199 42.58 -4.48 3.38
CA ALA A 199 43.57 -4.38 4.42
C ALA A 199 43.30 -3.12 5.24
N THR A 200 42.83 -3.29 6.48
CA THR A 200 43.04 -2.30 7.54
C THR A 200 44.52 -2.33 7.91
N ALA A 201 45.34 -1.58 7.17
CA ALA A 201 46.73 -1.35 7.55
C ALA A 201 46.75 -0.30 8.68
N VAL A 202 46.77 -0.76 9.92
CA VAL A 202 47.14 0.09 11.07
C VAL A 202 48.66 0.24 11.03
N GLY A 203 49.14 1.31 10.40
CA GLY A 203 50.51 1.79 10.48
C GLY A 203 50.53 3.14 11.21
N ALA A 204 51.55 3.36 12.04
CA ALA A 204 51.71 4.56 12.85
C ALA A 204 51.56 5.86 12.02
N GLY A 205 50.39 6.52 12.11
CA GLY A 205 50.16 7.84 11.52
C GLY A 205 48.95 8.00 10.57
N GLY A 206 48.22 6.95 10.18
CA GLY A 206 47.10 7.08 9.22
C GLY A 206 45.88 6.24 9.58
N GLY A 207 44.86 6.87 10.16
CA GLY A 207 43.61 6.24 10.56
C GLY A 207 42.77 5.71 9.39
N VAL A 208 42.07 4.61 9.63
CA VAL A 208 41.17 3.94 8.68
C VAL A 208 39.96 4.83 8.39
N VAL A 209 39.87 5.43 7.19
CA VAL A 209 38.65 6.11 6.72
C VAL A 209 37.83 5.17 5.85
N LYS A 210 37.08 4.26 6.47
CA LYS A 210 36.19 3.31 5.77
C LYS A 210 34.75 3.35 6.30
N SER A 211 34.18 4.55 6.38
CA SER A 211 32.80 4.74 6.88
C SER A 211 31.98 5.81 6.15
N ILE A 212 32.62 6.67 5.34
CA ILE A 212 31.91 7.82 4.72
C ILE A 212 31.14 7.41 3.44
N TRP A 213 31.49 6.29 2.79
CA TRP A 213 30.86 5.89 1.52
C TRP A 213 29.75 4.85 1.65
N ASP A 214 29.53 4.26 2.83
CA ASP A 214 28.49 3.23 2.95
C ASP A 214 27.09 3.88 2.89
N LYS A 215 26.24 3.39 1.99
CA LYS A 215 24.82 3.80 1.90
C LYS A 215 24.11 3.28 3.16
N GLY A 216 23.34 4.15 3.81
CA GLY A 216 22.43 3.73 4.88
C GLY A 216 21.34 2.78 4.36
N ASN A 217 20.52 2.29 5.28
CA ASN A 217 19.40 1.41 4.94
C ASN A 217 18.13 2.21 4.68
N ASP A 218 17.41 1.87 3.60
CA ASP A 218 16.07 2.36 3.34
C ASP A 218 15.01 1.64 4.20
N VAL A 219 13.86 2.27 4.41
CA VAL A 219 12.67 1.62 4.98
C VAL A 219 12.01 0.83 3.86
N VAL A 220 11.77 -0.47 4.07
CA VAL A 220 11.06 -1.32 3.11
C VAL A 220 10.02 -2.17 3.83
N ILE A 221 8.75 -2.04 3.41
CA ILE A 221 7.65 -2.90 3.81
C ILE A 221 7.16 -3.65 2.56
N PRO A 222 7.36 -4.97 2.49
CA PRO A 222 6.93 -5.77 1.36
C PRO A 222 5.41 -5.79 1.17
N ALA A 223 4.97 -6.06 -0.06
CA ALA A 223 3.58 -6.42 -0.30
C ALA A 223 3.22 -7.72 0.43
N ASN A 224 1.95 -7.86 0.79
CA ASN A 224 1.37 -8.98 1.52
C ASN A 224 1.96 -9.22 2.92
N SER A 225 2.63 -8.20 3.48
CA SER A 225 3.07 -8.25 4.86
C SER A 225 2.05 -7.65 5.82
N SER A 226 1.97 -8.22 7.02
CA SER A 226 1.14 -7.71 8.10
C SER A 226 1.93 -6.73 8.96
N ILE A 227 1.35 -5.56 9.20
CA ILE A 227 1.86 -4.53 10.12
C ILE A 227 0.72 -4.06 11.04
N GLN A 228 1.07 -3.46 12.18
CA GLN A 228 0.09 -2.88 13.09
C GLN A 228 -0.02 -1.37 12.86
N LEU A 229 -1.24 -0.85 12.77
CA LEU A 229 -1.51 0.58 12.90
C LEU A 229 -1.98 0.90 14.31
N THR A 230 -1.73 2.13 14.75
CA THR A 230 -2.19 2.66 16.04
C THR A 230 -2.97 3.95 15.82
N LEU A 231 -4.19 4.01 16.36
CA LEU A 231 -4.97 5.26 16.40
C LEU A 231 -4.23 6.31 17.23
N THR A 232 -4.00 7.49 16.68
CA THR A 232 -3.41 8.63 17.40
C THR A 232 -4.47 9.58 17.96
N GLN A 233 -5.72 9.44 17.52
CA GLN A 233 -6.85 10.24 17.99
C GLN A 233 -8.05 9.33 18.25
N PRO A 234 -8.94 9.72 19.18
CA PRO A 234 -10.19 9.01 19.36
C PRO A 234 -11.05 9.14 18.10
N ILE A 235 -11.82 8.10 17.80
CA ILE A 235 -12.80 8.08 16.71
C ILE A 235 -14.18 7.74 17.28
N THR A 236 -15.22 8.33 16.72
CA THR A 236 -16.60 8.01 17.08
C THR A 236 -17.27 7.35 15.87
N VAL A 237 -17.82 6.17 16.10
CA VAL A 237 -18.53 5.40 15.08
C VAL A 237 -19.94 5.06 15.56
N ASN A 238 -20.83 4.81 14.61
CA ASN A 238 -22.14 4.22 14.88
C ASN A 238 -22.08 2.73 14.54
N PRO A 239 -22.03 1.80 15.51
CA PRO A 239 -21.93 0.37 15.23
C PRO A 239 -23.20 -0.23 14.65
N ALA A 240 -24.36 0.45 14.80
CA ALA A 240 -25.65 -0.09 14.35
C ALA A 240 -25.70 -0.31 12.84
N ILE A 241 -24.85 0.38 12.07
CA ILE A 241 -24.74 0.21 10.62
C ILE A 241 -24.15 -1.15 10.20
N PHE A 242 -23.51 -1.88 11.12
CA PHE A 242 -22.92 -3.19 10.85
C PHE A 242 -23.73 -4.35 11.44
N ASN A 243 -24.69 -4.07 12.33
CA ASN A 243 -25.56 -5.07 12.94
C ASN A 243 -26.83 -5.23 12.10
N ASN A 244 -26.80 -6.15 11.14
CA ASN A 244 -27.93 -6.51 10.27
C ASN A 244 -29.06 -7.31 10.97
N ASN A 245 -29.18 -7.27 12.30
CA ASN A 245 -30.25 -7.96 13.03
C ASN A 245 -31.54 -7.12 13.10
N TYR A 246 -32.10 -6.78 11.93
CA TYR A 246 -33.45 -6.22 11.79
C TYR A 246 -34.33 -7.16 10.98
#